data_AF-A0A242MB40-F1
#
_entry.id   AF-A0A242MB40-F1
#
_cell.length_a   1.000
_cell.length_b   1.000
_cell.length_c   1.000
_cell.angle_alpha   90.00
_cell.angle_beta   90.00
_cell.angle_gamma   90.00
#
_symmetry.space_group_name_H-M   'P 1'
#
loop_
_entity.id
_entity.type
_entity.pdbx_description
1 polymer ?
#
loop_
_entity_poly.entity_id
_entity_poly.type
_entity_poly.pdbx_seq_one_letter_code
_entity_poly.pdbx_strand_id
1 'polypeptide(L)'
;MEQAYAAIGRAVIAMQMFEAAFVSIHEGFKMITDEVYREATGGMIDDKKYKTATANVIKTLSDRGQIAADLEERLNTLIEQRNELMHRWILHKGWPARDDVNPASYAEVIELAGTVQRDADALTHMLAGYMVRYAQPGAAEKDPESYRQAMADLFRKAHLQE
;
A
#
# COMPACT_ATOMS: atom_id res chain seq x y z
N MET A 1 -17.97 -10.51 -19.87
CA MET A 1 -17.94 -9.07 -19.57
C MET A 1 -18.13 -8.74 -18.08
N GLU A 2 -19.26 -9.10 -17.43
CA GLU A 2 -19.52 -8.76 -16.01
C GLU A 2 -18.42 -9.23 -15.05
N GLN A 3 -17.89 -10.43 -15.25
CA GLN A 3 -16.78 -10.97 -14.45
C GLN A 3 -15.52 -10.09 -14.52
N ALA A 4 -15.23 -9.49 -15.67
CA ALA A 4 -14.07 -8.60 -15.85
C ALA A 4 -14.25 -7.31 -15.06
N TYR A 5 -15.42 -6.68 -15.14
CA TYR A 5 -15.73 -5.51 -14.33
C TYR A 5 -15.72 -5.82 -12.83
N ALA A 6 -16.24 -6.97 -12.42
CA ALA A 6 -16.20 -7.40 -11.03
C ALA A 6 -14.77 -7.65 -10.55
N ALA A 7 -13.89 -8.23 -11.38
CA ALA A 7 -12.48 -8.43 -11.07
C ALA A 7 -11.75 -7.09 -10.91
N ILE A 8 -11.95 -6.16 -11.84
CA ILE A 8 -11.40 -4.80 -11.76
C ILE A 8 -11.90 -4.09 -10.49
N GLY A 9 -13.20 -4.16 -10.20
CA GLY A 9 -13.78 -3.56 -9.01
C GLY A 9 -13.18 -4.09 -7.71
N ARG A 10 -12.96 -5.40 -7.60
CA ARG A 10 -12.26 -5.99 -6.44
C ARG A 10 -10.82 -5.52 -6.33
N ALA A 11 -10.08 -5.46 -7.45
CA ALA A 11 -8.71 -4.96 -7.47
C ALA A 11 -8.64 -3.50 -7.01
N VAL A 12 -9.58 -2.66 -7.44
CA VAL A 12 -9.66 -1.25 -7.01
C VAL A 12 -9.91 -1.13 -5.52
N ILE A 13 -10.88 -1.89 -4.97
CA ILE A 13 -11.17 -1.87 -3.53
C ILE A 13 -9.95 -2.33 -2.72
N ALA A 14 -9.30 -3.43 -3.13
CA ALA A 14 -8.10 -3.93 -2.47
C ALA A 14 -6.97 -2.88 -2.46
N MET A 15 -6.76 -2.19 -3.59
CA MET A 15 -5.79 -1.10 -3.69
C MET A 15 -6.13 0.09 -2.78
N GLN A 16 -7.40 0.49 -2.69
CA GLN A 16 -7.82 1.56 -1.79
C GLN A 16 -7.60 1.19 -0.31
N MET A 17 -7.86 -0.06 0.06
CA MET A 17 -7.59 -0.58 1.40
C MET A 17 -6.09 -0.57 1.70
N PHE A 18 -5.27 -1.02 0.74
CA PHE A 18 -3.82 -0.97 0.83
C PHE A 18 -3.29 0.45 1.00
N GLU A 19 -3.70 1.39 0.13
CA GLU A 19 -3.25 2.78 0.17
C GLU A 19 -3.65 3.45 1.49
N ALA A 20 -4.88 3.23 1.96
CA ALA A 20 -5.34 3.74 3.24
C ALA A 20 -4.49 3.19 4.39
N ALA A 21 -4.29 1.86 4.45
CA ALA A 21 -3.47 1.25 5.50
C ALA A 21 -2.02 1.75 5.45
N PHE A 22 -1.39 1.77 4.29
CA PHE A 22 0.00 2.18 4.13
C PHE A 22 0.23 3.65 4.52
N VAL A 23 -0.63 4.56 4.05
CA VAL A 23 -0.55 5.98 4.40
C VAL A 23 -0.81 6.19 5.89
N SER A 24 -1.83 5.54 6.47
CA SER A 24 -2.10 5.65 7.90
C SER A 24 -0.93 5.18 8.76
N ILE A 25 -0.28 4.09 8.36
CA ILE A 25 0.88 3.53 9.06
C ILE A 25 2.07 4.47 8.95
N HIS A 26 2.37 4.96 7.76
CA HIS A 26 3.47 5.89 7.54
C HIS A 26 3.29 7.18 8.34
N GLU A 27 2.12 7.80 8.27
CA GLU A 27 1.81 9.03 8.97
C GLU A 27 1.78 8.84 10.50
N GLY A 28 1.19 7.74 10.97
CA GLY A 28 1.19 7.39 12.39
C GLY A 28 2.61 7.16 12.92
N PHE A 29 3.44 6.44 12.19
CA PHE A 29 4.85 6.25 12.55
C PHE A 29 5.62 7.58 12.58
N LYS A 30 5.37 8.45 11.60
CA LYS A 30 5.99 9.78 11.56
C LYS A 30 5.57 10.64 12.75
N MET A 31 4.29 10.65 13.12
CA MET A 31 3.81 11.35 14.33
C MET A 31 4.39 10.78 15.62
N ILE A 32 4.63 9.47 15.68
CA ILE A 32 5.27 8.84 16.84
C ILE A 32 6.74 9.24 16.92
N THR A 33 7.43 9.34 15.78
CA THR A 33 8.88 9.54 15.71
C THR A 33 9.35 10.98 15.66
N ASP A 34 8.50 11.90 15.19
CA ASP A 34 8.79 13.32 14.96
C ASP A 34 7.79 14.19 15.74
N GLU A 35 8.25 14.75 16.87
CA GLU A 35 7.43 15.55 17.76
C GLU A 35 6.97 16.88 17.12
N VAL A 36 7.84 17.51 16.32
CA VAL A 36 7.50 18.73 15.57
C VAL A 36 6.39 18.43 14.57
N TYR A 37 6.46 17.29 13.89
CA TYR A 37 5.41 16.85 12.98
C TYR A 37 4.10 16.56 13.70
N ARG A 38 4.14 15.89 14.85
CA ARG A 38 2.96 15.60 15.68
C ARG A 38 2.28 16.88 16.16
N GLU A 39 3.04 17.86 16.65
CA GLU A 39 2.51 19.15 17.09
C GLU A 39 1.88 19.93 15.94
N ALA A 40 2.56 19.99 14.79
CA ALA A 40 2.06 20.69 13.61
C ALA A 40 0.77 20.08 13.05
N THR A 41 0.56 18.77 13.24
CA THR A 41 -0.63 18.04 12.77
C THR A 41 -1.71 17.87 13.85
N GLY A 42 -1.44 18.27 15.09
CA GLY A 42 -2.32 18.01 16.23
C GLY A 42 -2.57 16.51 16.49
N GLY A 43 -1.66 15.64 16.03
CA GLY A 43 -1.82 14.17 16.12
C GLY A 43 -2.89 13.58 15.21
N MET A 44 -3.32 14.31 14.18
CA MET A 44 -4.37 13.89 13.24
C MET A 44 -3.84 13.78 11.81
N ILE A 45 -4.29 12.76 11.07
CA ILE A 45 -3.92 12.58 9.66
C ILE A 45 -4.86 13.43 8.80
N ASP A 46 -4.30 14.41 8.10
CA ASP A 46 -5.02 15.26 7.13
C ASP A 46 -5.49 14.43 5.92
N ASP A 47 -6.71 14.67 5.42
CA ASP A 47 -7.29 13.96 4.28
C ASP A 47 -6.44 14.06 3.01
N LYS A 48 -5.70 15.16 2.86
CA LYS A 48 -4.77 15.39 1.75
C LYS A 48 -3.59 14.42 1.77
N LYS A 49 -3.28 13.78 2.90
CA LYS A 49 -2.21 12.77 2.97
C LYS A 49 -2.56 11.53 2.16
N TYR A 50 -3.82 11.13 2.15
CA TYR A 50 -4.31 10.04 1.30
C TYR A 50 -4.36 10.40 -0.19
N LYS A 51 -4.19 11.69 -0.53
CA LYS A 51 -3.99 12.15 -1.91
C LYS A 51 -2.51 12.14 -2.33
N THR A 52 -1.59 11.92 -1.39
CA THR A 52 -0.16 11.79 -1.68
C THR A 52 0.06 10.48 -2.41
N ALA A 53 0.75 10.52 -3.55
CA ALA A 53 1.07 9.31 -4.27
C ALA A 53 1.88 8.36 -3.38
N THR A 54 1.40 7.12 -3.21
CA THR A 54 2.08 6.04 -2.49
C THR A 54 3.55 5.91 -2.91
N ALA A 55 3.84 6.14 -4.19
CA ALA A 55 5.19 6.21 -4.75
C ALA A 55 6.12 7.23 -4.07
N ASN A 56 5.62 8.40 -3.64
CA ASN A 56 6.43 9.40 -2.94
C ASN A 56 6.83 8.95 -1.54
N VAL A 57 5.92 8.24 -0.85
CA VAL A 57 6.20 7.66 0.46
C VAL A 57 7.25 6.56 0.32
N ILE A 58 7.09 5.68 -0.67
CA ILE A 58 8.08 4.62 -0.98
C ILE A 58 9.44 5.22 -1.28
N LYS A 59 9.51 6.22 -2.17
CA LYS A 59 10.75 6.91 -2.51
C LYS A 59 11.43 7.49 -1.27
N THR A 60 10.67 8.15 -0.40
CA THR A 60 11.22 8.73 0.84
C THR A 60 11.79 7.67 1.78
N LEU A 61 11.14 6.50 1.87
CA LEU A 61 11.63 5.38 2.68
C LEU A 61 12.88 4.73 2.05
N SER A 62 12.91 4.60 0.73
CA SER A 62 14.04 4.09 -0.04
C SER A 62 15.28 4.97 0.10
N ASP A 63 15.13 6.28 -0.13
CA ASP A 63 16.22 7.27 -0.01
C ASP A 63 16.89 7.26 1.38
N ARG A 64 16.16 6.77 2.40
CA ARG A 64 16.63 6.68 3.80
C ARG A 64 17.09 5.29 4.22
N GLY A 65 17.04 4.29 3.33
CA GLY A 65 17.35 2.89 3.65
C GLY A 65 16.42 2.28 4.70
N GLN A 66 15.17 2.76 4.76
CA GLN A 66 14.15 2.34 5.74
C GLN A 66 13.16 1.32 5.19
N ILE A 67 13.35 0.90 3.94
CA ILE A 67 12.58 -0.15 3.28
C ILE A 67 13.55 -1.12 2.61
N ALA A 68 13.21 -2.40 2.62
CA ALA A 68 13.98 -3.43 1.94
C ALA A 68 13.77 -3.34 0.43
N ALA A 69 14.81 -3.67 -0.35
CA ALA A 69 14.80 -3.53 -1.80
C ALA A 69 13.73 -4.41 -2.47
N ASP A 70 13.51 -5.62 -1.94
CA ASP A 70 12.48 -6.54 -2.41
C ASP A 70 11.07 -6.00 -2.14
N LEU A 71 10.83 -5.39 -0.96
CA LEU A 71 9.56 -4.77 -0.65
C LEU A 71 9.31 -3.53 -1.51
N GLU A 72 10.33 -2.71 -1.73
CA GLU A 72 10.25 -1.58 -2.65
C GLU A 72 9.88 -2.05 -4.06
N GLU A 73 10.53 -3.09 -4.57
CA GLU A 73 10.23 -3.67 -5.89
C GLU A 73 8.79 -4.18 -5.95
N ARG A 74 8.32 -4.90 -4.93
CA ARG A 74 6.93 -5.40 -4.86
C ARG A 74 5.91 -4.26 -4.84
N LEU A 75 6.17 -3.20 -4.09
CA LEU A 75 5.31 -2.02 -4.03
C LEU A 75 5.28 -1.25 -5.35
N ASN A 76 6.43 -1.04 -5.98
CA ASN A 76 6.52 -0.39 -7.28
C ASN A 76 5.85 -1.23 -8.37
N THR A 77 6.02 -2.55 -8.33
CA THR A 77 5.33 -3.49 -9.22
C THR A 77 3.82 -3.40 -9.06
N LEU A 78 3.32 -3.40 -7.82
CA LEU A 78 1.88 -3.25 -7.55
C LEU A 78 1.34 -1.92 -8.10
N ILE A 79 2.04 -0.81 -7.87
CA ILE A 79 1.65 0.51 -8.39
C ILE A 79 1.61 0.50 -9.91
N GLU A 80 2.62 -0.09 -10.55
CA GLU A 80 2.70 -0.13 -12.00
C GLU A 80 1.63 -1.03 -12.62
N GLN A 81 1.38 -2.21 -12.04
CA GLN A 81 0.29 -3.09 -12.47
C GLN A 81 -1.09 -2.45 -12.27
N ARG A 82 -1.30 -1.74 -11.16
CA ARG A 82 -2.53 -0.97 -10.93
C ARG A 82 -2.69 0.16 -11.94
N ASN A 83 -1.61 0.88 -12.27
CA ASN A 83 -1.65 1.92 -13.29
C ASN A 83 -1.91 1.35 -14.68
N GLU A 84 -1.34 0.17 -14.97
CA GLU A 84 -1.64 -0.55 -16.20
C GLU A 84 -3.13 -0.88 -16.26
N LEU A 85 -3.65 -1.53 -15.23
CA LEU A 85 -5.06 -1.93 -15.14
C LEU A 85 -6.03 -0.74 -15.28
N MET A 86 -5.74 0.37 -14.59
CA MET A 86 -6.68 1.49 -14.44
C MET A 86 -6.57 2.56 -15.53
N HIS A 87 -5.36 2.81 -16.03
CA HIS A 87 -5.09 3.97 -16.87
C HIS A 87 -4.60 3.61 -18.27
N ARG A 88 -3.91 2.49 -18.44
CA ARG A 88 -3.24 2.17 -19.71
C ARG A 88 -3.80 0.96 -20.43
N TRP A 89 -4.51 0.07 -19.75
CA TRP A 89 -5.02 -1.18 -20.32
C TRP A 89 -5.81 -0.94 -21.61
N ILE A 90 -6.80 -0.05 -21.57
CA ILE A 90 -7.65 0.25 -22.73
C ILE A 90 -6.84 0.90 -23.86
N LEU A 91 -5.80 1.68 -23.53
CA LEU A 91 -4.94 2.32 -24.54
C LEU A 91 -4.02 1.30 -25.23
N HIS A 92 -3.50 0.33 -24.48
CA HIS A 92 -2.56 -0.67 -24.98
C HIS A 92 -3.22 -1.88 -25.63
N LYS A 93 -4.33 -2.35 -25.07
CA LYS A 93 -4.99 -3.62 -25.43
C LYS A 93 -6.39 -3.43 -26.03
N GLY A 94 -6.95 -2.22 -25.94
CA GLY A 94 -8.35 -1.98 -26.26
C GLY A 94 -9.31 -2.59 -25.23
N TRP A 95 -10.59 -2.54 -25.54
CA TRP A 95 -11.63 -3.26 -24.81
C TRP A 95 -12.41 -4.11 -25.81
N PRO A 96 -12.74 -5.38 -25.48
CA PRO A 96 -13.56 -6.21 -26.36
C PRO A 96 -14.88 -5.51 -26.72
N ALA A 97 -15.37 -5.75 -27.94
CA ALA A 97 -16.61 -5.17 -28.42
C ALA A 97 -17.80 -5.59 -27.53
N ARG A 98 -18.88 -4.79 -27.53
CA ARG A 98 -20.03 -5.04 -26.64
C ARG A 98 -20.73 -6.37 -26.90
N ASP A 99 -20.68 -6.84 -28.14
CA ASP A 99 -21.23 -8.10 -28.62
C ASP A 99 -20.25 -9.28 -28.50
N ASP A 100 -19.04 -9.06 -27.97
CA ASP A 100 -18.10 -10.13 -27.70
C ASP A 100 -18.56 -10.94 -26.47
N VAL A 101 -19.11 -12.12 -26.76
CA VAL A 101 -19.57 -13.09 -25.77
C VAL A 101 -18.49 -14.10 -25.35
N ASN A 102 -17.29 -14.06 -25.94
CA ASN A 102 -16.22 -14.99 -25.61
C ASN A 102 -15.55 -14.59 -24.27
N PRO A 103 -15.62 -15.43 -23.23
CA PRO A 103 -14.96 -15.13 -21.95
C PRO A 103 -13.44 -15.00 -22.08
N ALA A 104 -12.82 -15.69 -23.04
CA ALA A 104 -11.38 -15.66 -23.26
C ALA A 104 -10.86 -14.26 -23.64
N SER A 105 -11.70 -13.44 -24.29
CA SER A 105 -11.36 -12.05 -24.64
C SER A 105 -11.09 -11.15 -23.42
N TYR A 106 -11.52 -11.59 -22.23
CA TYR A 106 -11.31 -10.87 -20.97
C TYR A 106 -10.29 -11.55 -20.05
N ALA A 107 -9.69 -12.67 -20.45
CA ALA A 107 -8.85 -13.48 -19.57
C ALA A 107 -7.64 -12.69 -19.04
N GLU A 108 -6.91 -11.99 -19.91
CA GLU A 108 -5.71 -11.24 -19.50
C GLU A 108 -6.04 -10.10 -18.52
N VAL A 109 -7.14 -9.36 -18.72
CA VAL A 109 -7.52 -8.26 -17.81
C VAL A 109 -8.02 -8.80 -16.46
N ILE A 110 -8.71 -9.94 -16.48
CA ILE A 110 -9.15 -10.62 -15.26
C ILE A 110 -7.94 -11.12 -14.47
N GLU A 111 -6.94 -11.67 -15.15
CA GLU A 111 -5.71 -12.14 -14.53
C GLU A 111 -4.93 -11.00 -13.90
N LEU A 112 -4.70 -9.90 -14.64
CA LEU A 112 -4.03 -8.71 -14.12
C LEU A 112 -4.77 -8.15 -12.89
N ALA A 113 -6.11 -8.00 -12.98
CA ALA A 113 -6.92 -7.55 -11.85
C ALA A 113 -6.79 -8.50 -10.64
N GLY A 114 -6.77 -9.81 -10.88
CA GLY A 114 -6.56 -10.81 -9.84
C GLY A 114 -5.19 -10.71 -9.17
N THR A 115 -4.13 -10.44 -9.94
CA THR A 115 -2.77 -10.22 -9.41
C THR A 115 -2.72 -8.95 -8.56
N VAL A 116 -3.22 -7.82 -9.09
CA VAL A 116 -3.29 -6.55 -8.33
C VAL A 116 -4.06 -6.74 -7.02
N GLN A 117 -5.19 -7.44 -7.05
CA GLN A 117 -5.97 -7.72 -5.85
C GLN A 117 -5.16 -8.52 -4.82
N ARG A 118 -4.59 -9.67 -5.22
CA ARG A 118 -3.85 -10.56 -4.31
C ARG A 118 -2.65 -9.85 -3.68
N ASP A 119 -1.91 -9.10 -4.48
CA ASP A 119 -0.71 -8.42 -4.02
C ASP A 119 -1.05 -7.27 -3.06
N ALA A 120 -2.09 -6.48 -3.37
CA ALA A 120 -2.62 -5.46 -2.48
C ALA A 120 -3.11 -6.06 -1.15
N ASP A 121 -3.87 -7.15 -1.19
CA ASP A 121 -4.36 -7.83 0.00
C ASP A 121 -3.19 -8.37 0.84
N ALA A 122 -2.19 -9.01 0.22
CA ALA A 122 -1.03 -9.56 0.91
C ALA A 122 -0.20 -8.46 1.60
N LEU A 123 0.06 -7.36 0.91
CA LEU A 123 0.79 -6.21 1.45
C LEU A 123 0.00 -5.52 2.57
N THR A 124 -1.32 -5.38 2.42
CA THR A 124 -2.19 -4.83 3.47
C THR A 124 -2.13 -5.67 4.73
N HIS A 125 -2.27 -7.00 4.61
CA HIS A 125 -2.21 -7.90 5.76
C HIS A 125 -0.85 -7.88 6.45
N MET A 126 0.24 -7.83 5.68
CA MET A 126 1.60 -7.72 6.23
C MET A 126 1.75 -6.46 7.08
N LEU A 127 1.38 -5.30 6.52
CA LEU A 127 1.51 -4.00 7.17
C LEU A 127 0.58 -3.84 8.37
N ALA A 128 -0.69 -4.24 8.23
CA ALA A 128 -1.67 -4.16 9.32
C ALA A 128 -1.35 -5.17 10.43
N GLY A 129 -0.93 -6.39 10.08
CA GLY A 129 -0.50 -7.42 11.03
C GLY A 129 0.70 -6.98 11.86
N TYR A 130 1.64 -6.26 11.24
CA TYR A 130 2.75 -5.62 11.94
C TYR A 130 2.27 -4.64 13.02
N MET A 131 1.37 -3.73 12.65
CA MET A 131 0.84 -2.74 13.59
C MET A 131 0.12 -3.38 14.76
N VAL A 132 -0.75 -4.36 14.50
CA VAL A 132 -1.50 -5.04 15.57
C VAL A 132 -0.56 -5.80 16.51
N ARG A 133 0.48 -6.44 15.97
CA ARG A 133 1.42 -7.24 16.76
C ARG A 133 2.34 -6.41 17.64
N TYR A 134 2.72 -5.22 17.19
CA TYR A 134 3.81 -4.47 17.81
C TYR A 134 3.42 -3.11 18.36
N ALA A 135 2.24 -2.58 18.04
CA ALA A 135 1.74 -1.37 18.69
C ALA A 135 1.40 -1.69 20.17
N GLN A 136 2.34 -1.43 21.09
CA GLN A 136 2.10 -1.38 22.53
C GLN A 136 1.95 0.08 22.98
N PRO A 137 0.75 0.68 22.84
CA PRO A 137 0.55 2.10 23.15
C PRO A 137 0.91 2.46 24.60
N GLY A 138 0.70 1.56 25.56
CA GLY A 138 1.09 1.78 26.97
C GLY A 138 2.59 1.75 27.24
N ALA A 139 3.42 1.25 26.31
CA ALA A 139 4.88 1.33 26.39
C ALA A 139 5.38 2.66 25.78
N ALA A 140 4.69 3.18 24.75
CA ALA A 140 4.98 4.46 24.13
C ALA A 140 4.89 5.65 25.10
N GLU A 141 3.96 5.60 26.07
CA GLU A 141 3.79 6.67 27.06
C GLU A 141 4.88 6.69 28.14
N LYS A 142 5.53 5.55 28.41
CA LYS A 142 6.51 5.42 29.50
C LYS A 142 7.94 5.74 29.06
N ASP A 143 8.30 5.36 27.85
CA ASP A 143 9.59 5.65 27.24
C ASP A 143 9.41 5.83 25.72
N PRO A 144 9.00 7.04 25.29
CA PRO A 144 8.66 7.31 23.90
C PRO A 144 9.82 7.11 22.94
N GLU A 145 11.05 7.41 23.37
CA GLU A 145 12.23 7.39 22.52
C GLU A 145 12.69 5.95 22.23
N SER A 146 12.76 5.12 23.29
CA SER A 146 13.07 3.70 23.14
C SER A 146 11.96 2.96 22.39
N TYR A 147 10.69 3.33 22.62
CA TYR A 147 9.56 2.77 21.90
C TYR A 147 9.56 3.12 20.41
N ARG A 148 9.83 4.38 20.04
CA ARG A 148 10.03 4.78 18.63
C ARG A 148 11.12 3.96 17.96
N GLN A 149 12.28 3.85 18.60
CA GLN A 149 13.42 3.13 18.06
C GLN A 149 13.08 1.65 17.89
N ALA A 150 12.40 1.06 18.87
CA ALA A 150 11.91 -0.32 18.80
C ALA A 150 10.91 -0.51 17.66
N MET A 151 9.94 0.39 17.47
CA MET A 151 8.99 0.33 16.36
C MET A 151 9.65 0.56 15.00
N ALA A 152 10.66 1.43 14.92
CA ALA A 152 11.46 1.63 13.72
C ALA A 152 12.23 0.37 13.36
N ASP A 153 12.90 -0.23 14.34
CA ASP A 153 13.71 -1.43 14.18
C ASP A 153 12.87 -2.67 13.95
N LEU A 154 11.68 -2.76 14.54
CA LEU A 154 10.73 -3.82 14.27
C LEU A 154 10.19 -3.72 12.85
N PHE A 155 9.87 -2.51 12.36
CA PHE A 155 9.48 -2.30 10.98
C PHE A 155 10.64 -2.72 10.09
N ARG A 156 11.85 -2.23 10.37
CA ARG A 156 13.07 -2.62 9.65
C ARG A 156 13.26 -4.14 9.61
N LYS A 157 13.22 -4.84 10.74
CA LYS A 157 13.44 -6.30 10.86
C LYS A 157 12.36 -7.11 10.16
N ALA A 158 11.09 -6.72 10.27
CA ALA A 158 9.98 -7.43 9.66
C ALA A 158 10.03 -7.38 8.13
N HIS A 159 10.68 -6.36 7.56
CA HIS A 159 10.86 -6.21 6.12
C HIS A 159 12.25 -6.65 5.64
N LEU A 160 13.21 -6.94 6.52
CA LEU A 160 14.60 -7.31 6.18
C LEU A 160 14.95 -8.79 6.44
N GLN A 161 14.01 -9.65 6.86
CA GLN A 161 14.30 -11.08 7.03
C GLN A 161 13.99 -11.86 5.73
N GLU A 162 15.05 -12.39 5.11
CA GLU A 162 15.03 -13.47 4.09
C GLU A 162 14.30 -14.73 4.59
#